data_AF-A0A8D2P3L1-F1
#
_entry.id   AF-A0A8D2P3L1-F1
#
_cell.length_a   1.000
_cell.length_b   1.000
_cell.length_c   1.000
_cell.angle_alpha   90.00
_cell.angle_beta   90.00
_cell.angle_gamma   90.00
#
_symmetry.space_group_name_H-M   'P 1'
#
loop_
_entity.id
_entity.type
_entity.pdbx_description
1 polymer ?
#
loop_
_entity_poly.entity_id
_entity_poly.type
_entity_poly.pdbx_seq_one_letter_code
_entity_poly.pdbx_strand_id
1 'polypeptide(L)'
;MASTFAYANSTLREQVALKEKRSVLVVFWILAFLTGNTLYLLYTFSSQQLYNSLIFLKPNLDRLDFFDLMWIVGIADFVLKYLTIALKCLVVALPKIILAVKSKGKFYLIIEELSQLFRSLVPIQLWYKYIMGDDPSSSYFLGGILIIMYSLCKSFDICGRVGSVRKALKVLCTPQTYGVRATSQQCSEAGDICAICQAEFREPLILLCQHVFCEECLCLWFDREKTCPLCRSVTVETLRCWKDGTTSAHFQVY
;
A
#
# COMPACT_ATOMS: atom_id res chain seq x y z
N MET A 1 -2.08 13.40 13.43
CA MET A 1 -2.24 12.12 12.71
C MET A 1 -2.12 12.26 11.18
N ALA A 2 -2.95 13.09 10.54
CA ALA A 2 -2.89 13.29 9.08
C ALA A 2 -1.56 13.88 8.59
N SER A 3 -0.99 14.86 9.32
CA SER A 3 0.34 15.42 9.02
C SER A 3 1.45 14.38 9.13
N THR A 4 1.47 13.62 10.23
CA THR A 4 2.38 12.47 10.45
C THR A 4 2.30 11.47 9.28
N PHE A 5 1.08 11.12 8.86
CA PHE A 5 0.85 10.25 7.71
C PHE A 5 1.40 10.85 6.42
N ALA A 6 1.05 12.10 6.10
CA ALA A 6 1.47 12.77 4.88
C ALA A 6 3.00 12.85 4.79
N TYR A 7 3.65 13.28 5.87
CA TYR A 7 5.11 13.36 5.97
C TYR A 7 5.78 11.99 5.79
N ALA A 8 5.33 10.96 6.51
CA ALA A 8 5.93 9.64 6.42
C ALA A 8 5.74 9.01 5.03
N ASN A 9 4.54 9.17 4.45
CA ASN A 9 4.21 8.64 3.12
C ASN A 9 5.02 9.34 2.01
N SER A 10 5.13 10.67 2.05
CA SER A 10 5.93 11.42 1.07
C SER A 10 7.42 11.10 1.18
N THR A 11 7.94 11.04 2.40
CA THR A 11 9.36 10.75 2.64
C THR A 11 9.71 9.31 2.24
N LEU A 12 8.84 8.34 2.54
CA LEU A 12 9.02 6.96 2.08
C LEU A 12 9.06 6.89 0.54
N ARG A 13 8.11 7.54 -0.14
CA ARG A 13 8.04 7.58 -1.60
C ARG A 13 9.32 8.18 -2.21
N GLU A 14 9.87 9.22 -1.60
CA GLU A 14 11.15 9.80 -1.98
C GLU A 14 12.31 8.81 -1.78
N GLN A 15 12.40 8.13 -0.64
CA GLN A 15 13.44 7.13 -0.41
C GLN A 15 13.36 5.94 -1.39
N VAL A 16 12.15 5.53 -1.78
CA VAL A 16 11.93 4.55 -2.86
C VAL A 16 12.43 5.09 -4.20
N ALA A 17 12.25 6.39 -4.49
CA ALA A 17 12.75 7.03 -5.71
C ALA A 17 14.28 7.11 -5.80
N LEU A 18 14.96 7.27 -4.67
CA LEU A 18 16.43 7.37 -4.60
C LEU A 18 17.14 6.03 -4.84
N LYS A 19 16.42 4.90 -4.79
CA LYS A 19 16.93 3.55 -5.12
C LYS A 19 18.15 3.13 -4.27
N GLU A 20 19.34 3.18 -4.87
CA GLU A 20 20.62 2.84 -4.22
C GLU A 20 21.17 3.99 -3.40
N LYS A 21 20.81 5.23 -3.77
CA LYS A 21 21.21 6.46 -3.07
C LYS A 21 20.30 6.78 -1.88
N ARG A 22 19.43 5.85 -1.49
CA ARG A 22 18.53 6.01 -0.35
C ARG A 22 19.33 6.14 0.95
N SER A 23 18.81 6.93 1.88
CA SER A 23 19.40 7.07 3.21
C SER A 23 18.76 6.09 4.19
N VAL A 24 19.52 5.10 4.66
CA VAL A 24 19.05 4.15 5.69
C VAL A 24 18.72 4.87 6.99
N LEU A 25 19.45 5.94 7.32
CA LEU A 25 19.18 6.76 8.51
C LEU A 25 17.81 7.43 8.43
N VAL A 26 17.42 7.97 7.26
CA VAL A 26 16.09 8.55 7.06
C VAL A 26 15.00 7.48 7.20
N VAL A 27 15.22 6.28 6.65
CA VAL A 27 14.27 5.16 6.79
C VAL A 27 14.13 4.73 8.26
N PHE A 28 15.23 4.64 8.99
CA PHE A 28 15.22 4.31 10.42
C PHE A 28 14.51 5.40 11.25
N TRP A 29 14.73 6.67 10.91
CA TRP A 29 14.01 7.79 11.51
C TRP A 29 12.49 7.68 11.29
N ILE A 30 12.04 7.39 10.06
CA ILE A 30 10.61 7.20 9.78
C ILE A 30 10.04 6.06 10.62
N LEU A 31 10.76 4.93 10.72
CA LEU A 31 10.34 3.79 11.55
C LEU A 31 10.18 4.21 13.02
N ALA A 32 11.21 4.81 13.61
CA ALA A 32 11.17 5.28 15.00
C ALA A 32 10.05 6.31 15.22
N PHE A 33 9.88 7.24 14.29
CA PHE A 33 8.84 8.26 14.34
C PHE A 33 7.43 7.67 14.29
N LEU A 34 7.16 6.73 13.38
CA LEU A 34 5.87 6.05 13.27
C LEU A 34 5.58 5.15 14.48
N THR A 35 6.57 4.40 14.96
CA THR A 35 6.44 3.58 16.17
C THR A 35 6.16 4.46 17.39
N GLY A 36 6.90 5.56 17.57
CA GLY A 36 6.68 6.50 18.67
C GLY A 36 5.28 7.12 18.65
N ASN A 37 4.81 7.59 17.49
CA ASN A 37 3.45 8.12 17.34
C ASN A 37 2.38 7.06 17.64
N THR A 38 2.60 5.82 17.20
CA THR A 38 1.67 4.71 17.45
C THR A 38 1.60 4.37 18.93
N LEU A 39 2.75 4.24 19.60
CA LEU A 39 2.82 3.99 21.04
C LEU A 39 2.21 5.13 21.86
N TYR A 40 2.46 6.38 21.46
CA TYR A 40 1.86 7.56 22.11
C TYR A 40 0.33 7.54 22.02
N LEU A 41 -0.24 7.21 20.86
CA LEU A 41 -1.69 7.07 20.69
C LEU A 41 -2.23 5.93 21.57
N LEU A 42 -1.61 4.76 21.55
CA LEU A 42 -2.06 3.62 22.35
C LEU A 42 -1.96 3.90 23.86
N TYR A 43 -0.94 4.62 24.30
CA TYR A 43 -0.79 5.06 25.69
C TYR A 43 -1.87 6.06 26.09
N THR A 44 -2.09 7.09 25.28
CA THR A 44 -3.08 8.16 25.53
C THR A 44 -4.49 7.60 25.65
N PHE A 45 -4.84 6.58 24.86
CA PHE A 45 -6.16 5.94 24.87
C PHE A 45 -6.16 4.54 25.51
N SER A 46 -5.20 4.27 26.39
CA SER A 46 -5.07 2.97 27.07
C SER A 46 -6.31 2.63 27.91
N SER A 47 -6.96 3.62 28.50
CA SER A 47 -8.21 3.48 29.27
C SER A 47 -9.38 2.97 28.43
N GLN A 48 -9.45 3.33 27.14
CA GLN A 48 -10.50 2.91 26.20
C GLN A 48 -10.19 1.56 25.52
N GLN A 49 -9.01 0.98 25.76
CA GLN A 49 -8.52 -0.28 25.18
C GLN A 49 -8.68 -0.36 23.65
N LEU A 50 -8.41 0.73 22.93
CA LEU A 50 -8.57 0.82 21.47
C LEU A 50 -7.75 -0.21 20.69
N TYR A 51 -6.68 -0.72 21.29
CA TYR A 51 -5.87 -1.80 20.72
C TYR A 51 -6.67 -3.09 20.52
N ASN A 52 -7.69 -3.37 21.34
CA ASN A 52 -8.58 -4.51 21.15
C ASN A 52 -9.32 -4.43 19.81
N SER A 53 -9.74 -3.23 19.41
CA SER A 53 -10.41 -3.00 18.14
C SER A 53 -9.53 -3.37 16.93
N LEU A 54 -8.21 -3.21 17.04
CA LEU A 54 -7.25 -3.56 15.98
C LEU A 54 -7.08 -5.08 15.79
N ILE A 55 -7.38 -5.88 16.82
CA ILE A 55 -7.22 -7.35 16.83
C ILE A 55 -8.58 -8.07 16.86
N PHE A 56 -9.65 -7.41 16.42
CA PHE A 56 -11.01 -7.96 16.39
C PHE A 56 -11.54 -8.39 17.77
N LEU A 57 -11.05 -7.75 18.83
CA LEU A 57 -11.55 -7.92 20.19
C LEU A 57 -12.43 -6.74 20.61
N LYS A 58 -13.35 -7.02 21.55
CA LYS A 58 -14.28 -6.04 22.09
C LYS A 58 -13.52 -4.94 22.86
N PRO A 59 -13.65 -3.66 22.49
CA PRO A 59 -13.18 -2.57 23.33
C PRO A 59 -14.07 -2.42 24.57
N ASN A 60 -13.47 -1.98 25.68
CA ASN A 60 -14.17 -1.78 26.93
C ASN A 60 -14.94 -0.45 26.91
N LEU A 61 -16.13 -0.47 26.31
CA LEU A 61 -17.00 0.71 26.19
C LEU A 61 -18.42 0.32 26.61
N ASP A 62 -18.90 0.99 27.66
CA ASP A 62 -20.22 0.80 28.28
C ASP A 62 -21.36 1.26 27.37
N ARG A 63 -21.17 2.34 26.60
CA ARG A 63 -22.03 2.80 25.51
C ARG A 63 -21.15 3.32 24.38
N LEU A 64 -21.57 3.09 23.13
CA LEU A 64 -20.83 3.51 21.94
C LEU A 64 -21.73 4.42 21.12
N ASP A 65 -21.50 5.73 21.24
CA ASP A 65 -22.23 6.70 20.43
C ASP A 65 -21.64 6.77 19.01
N PHE A 66 -22.29 7.55 18.14
CA PHE A 66 -21.83 7.72 16.76
C PHE A 66 -20.45 8.37 16.67
N PHE A 67 -20.17 9.36 17.52
CA PHE A 67 -18.90 10.10 17.45
C PHE A 67 -17.73 9.27 17.97
N ASP A 68 -17.96 8.49 19.03
CA ASP A 68 -17.05 7.49 19.57
C ASP A 68 -16.75 6.43 18.50
N LEU A 69 -17.77 5.92 17.81
CA LEU A 69 -17.58 4.97 16.69
C LEU A 69 -16.63 5.56 15.63
N MET A 70 -16.97 6.75 15.14
CA MET A 70 -16.22 7.43 14.07
C MET A 70 -14.79 7.74 14.51
N TRP A 71 -14.61 8.14 15.77
CA TRP A 71 -13.32 8.42 16.37
C TRP A 71 -12.45 7.15 16.47
N ILE A 72 -13.00 6.07 17.02
CA ILE A 72 -12.27 4.81 17.22
C ILE A 72 -11.87 4.20 15.88
N VAL A 73 -12.81 4.12 14.95
CA VAL A 73 -12.51 3.64 13.59
C VAL A 73 -11.46 4.53 12.95
N GLY A 74 -11.54 5.85 13.17
CA GLY A 74 -10.59 6.80 12.63
C GLY A 74 -9.17 6.65 13.16
N ILE A 75 -9.00 6.47 14.47
CA ILE A 75 -7.69 6.20 15.06
C ILE A 75 -7.16 4.86 14.56
N ALA A 76 -7.99 3.82 14.56
CA ALA A 76 -7.60 2.49 14.08
C ALA A 76 -7.11 2.54 12.62
N ASP A 77 -7.82 3.28 11.76
CA ASP A 77 -7.44 3.56 10.39
C ASP A 77 -6.03 4.20 10.32
N PHE A 78 -5.77 5.27 11.07
CA PHE A 78 -4.46 5.91 11.08
C PHE A 78 -3.33 5.00 11.59
N VAL A 79 -3.57 4.25 12.67
CA VAL A 79 -2.60 3.30 13.21
C VAL A 79 -2.24 2.25 12.17
N LEU A 80 -3.23 1.71 11.45
CA LEU A 80 -2.98 0.75 10.39
C LEU A 80 -2.20 1.36 9.21
N LYS A 81 -2.46 2.62 8.85
CA LYS A 81 -1.64 3.34 7.86
C LYS A 81 -0.18 3.46 8.32
N TYR A 82 0.06 3.76 9.60
CA TYR A 82 1.42 3.83 10.15
C TYR A 82 2.13 2.47 10.09
N LEU A 83 1.45 1.40 10.49
CA LEU A 83 1.98 0.03 10.40
C LEU A 83 2.31 -0.34 8.94
N THR A 84 1.46 0.01 7.99
CA THR A 84 1.70 -0.25 6.56
C THR A 84 2.91 0.50 6.02
N ILE A 85 3.05 1.78 6.34
CA ILE A 85 4.23 2.57 5.94
C ILE A 85 5.49 2.00 6.62
N ALA A 86 5.42 1.60 7.89
CA ALA A 86 6.54 0.99 8.60
C ALA A 86 6.96 -0.35 7.95
N LEU A 87 6.02 -1.23 7.59
CA LEU A 87 6.32 -2.47 6.87
C LEU A 87 7.02 -2.20 5.51
N LYS A 88 6.56 -1.19 4.77
CA LYS A 88 7.23 -0.78 3.52
C LYS A 88 8.62 -0.19 3.77
N CYS A 89 8.82 0.56 4.86
CA CYS A 89 10.14 1.04 5.27
C CYS A 89 11.11 -0.11 5.54
N LEU A 90 10.66 -1.19 6.18
CA LEU A 90 11.49 -2.40 6.37
C LEU A 90 11.92 -3.00 5.03
N VAL A 91 11.01 -3.11 4.05
CA VAL A 91 11.33 -3.57 2.70
C VAL A 91 12.31 -2.62 1.98
N VAL A 92 12.15 -1.30 2.14
CA VAL A 92 13.13 -0.33 1.64
C VAL A 92 14.49 -0.56 2.29
N ALA A 93 14.58 -0.76 3.60
CA ALA A 93 15.83 -0.95 4.32
C ALA A 93 16.60 -2.20 3.87
N LEU A 94 15.91 -3.27 3.41
CA LEU A 94 16.56 -4.53 3.01
C LEU A 94 17.69 -4.32 1.98
N PRO A 95 18.89 -4.87 2.22
CA PRO A 95 19.98 -4.83 1.26
C PRO A 95 19.66 -5.66 0.02
N LYS A 96 20.34 -5.36 -1.11
CA LYS A 96 20.12 -6.06 -2.39
C LYS A 96 20.38 -7.56 -2.31
N ILE A 97 21.22 -7.99 -1.37
CA ILE A 97 21.55 -9.40 -1.14
C ILE A 97 20.34 -10.21 -0.62
N ILE A 98 19.42 -9.56 0.11
CA ILE A 98 18.20 -10.19 0.59
C ILE A 98 17.09 -10.03 -0.44
N LEU A 99 16.94 -8.82 -1.00
CA LEU A 99 15.85 -8.51 -1.92
C LEU A 99 16.32 -7.62 -3.07
N ALA A 100 16.27 -8.16 -4.28
CA ALA A 100 16.60 -7.45 -5.51
C ALA A 100 15.77 -6.16 -5.64
N VAL A 101 16.40 -5.07 -6.10
CA VAL A 101 15.74 -3.76 -6.20
C VAL A 101 14.49 -3.85 -7.09
N LYS A 102 14.55 -4.62 -8.18
CA LYS A 102 13.44 -4.85 -9.11
C LYS A 102 12.23 -5.58 -8.50
N SER A 103 12.39 -6.32 -7.40
CA SER A 103 11.27 -7.03 -6.76
C SER A 103 10.61 -6.21 -5.65
N LYS A 104 11.27 -5.18 -5.12
CA LYS A 104 10.75 -4.36 -4.01
C LYS A 104 9.38 -3.74 -4.30
N GLY A 105 9.16 -3.25 -5.53
CA GLY A 105 7.87 -2.72 -5.98
C GLY A 105 6.72 -3.71 -5.82
N LYS A 106 6.95 -5.01 -6.07
CA LYS A 106 5.96 -6.07 -5.89
C LYS A 106 5.59 -6.27 -4.43
N PHE A 107 6.55 -6.13 -3.52
CA PHE A 107 6.30 -6.20 -2.08
C PHE A 107 5.50 -4.99 -1.58
N TYR A 108 5.77 -3.78 -2.07
CA TYR A 108 4.96 -2.61 -1.71
C TYR A 108 3.50 -2.77 -2.14
N LEU A 109 3.28 -3.32 -3.34
CA LEU A 109 1.95 -3.65 -3.85
C LEU A 109 1.21 -4.63 -2.93
N ILE A 110 1.80 -5.80 -2.63
CA ILE A 110 1.10 -6.80 -1.82
C ILE A 110 0.86 -6.32 -0.38
N ILE A 111 1.81 -5.58 0.22
CA ILE A 111 1.67 -4.99 1.55
C ILE A 111 0.50 -4.00 1.56
N GLU A 112 0.37 -3.15 0.54
CA GLU A 112 -0.72 -2.18 0.47
C GLU A 112 -2.08 -2.84 0.26
N GLU A 113 -2.21 -3.80 -0.65
CA GLU A 113 -3.47 -4.51 -0.89
C GLU A 113 -3.93 -5.30 0.34
N LEU A 114 -2.99 -5.98 1.04
CA LEU A 114 -3.28 -6.65 2.31
C LEU A 114 -3.69 -5.66 3.39
N SER A 115 -3.03 -4.51 3.48
CA SER A 115 -3.40 -3.45 4.41
C SER A 115 -4.80 -2.91 4.14
N GLN A 116 -5.15 -2.67 2.88
CA GLN A 116 -6.47 -2.16 2.52
C GLN A 116 -7.59 -3.16 2.82
N LEU A 117 -7.33 -4.47 2.68
CA LEU A 117 -8.24 -5.51 3.13
C LEU A 117 -8.36 -5.52 4.66
N PHE A 118 -7.24 -5.48 5.38
CA PHE A 118 -7.28 -5.50 6.85
C PHE A 118 -8.01 -4.28 7.42
N ARG A 119 -7.75 -3.09 6.88
CA ARG A 119 -8.42 -1.83 7.25
C ARG A 119 -9.92 -1.85 6.98
N SER A 120 -10.40 -2.57 5.96
CA SER A 120 -11.83 -2.69 5.70
C SER A 120 -12.54 -3.67 6.65
N LEU A 121 -11.78 -4.56 7.30
CA LEU A 121 -12.31 -5.54 8.24
C LEU A 121 -12.44 -4.97 9.66
N VAL A 122 -11.49 -4.15 10.11
CA VAL A 122 -11.45 -3.64 11.49
C VAL A 122 -12.73 -2.89 11.94
N PRO A 123 -13.35 -2.02 11.12
CA PRO A 123 -14.58 -1.32 11.50
C PRO A 123 -15.79 -2.24 11.69
N ILE A 124 -15.75 -3.45 11.13
CA ILE A 124 -16.93 -4.33 11.01
C ILE A 124 -17.57 -4.60 12.37
N GLN A 125 -16.79 -5.07 13.34
CA GLN A 125 -17.29 -5.37 14.68
C GLN A 125 -17.91 -4.16 15.39
N LEU A 126 -17.37 -2.96 15.15
CA LEU A 126 -17.83 -1.73 15.81
C LEU A 126 -19.15 -1.25 15.19
N TRP A 127 -19.28 -1.32 13.87
CA TRP A 127 -20.54 -1.01 13.17
C TRP A 127 -21.65 -2.00 13.53
N TYR A 128 -21.36 -3.30 13.60
CA TYR A 128 -22.37 -4.27 14.05
C TYR A 128 -22.83 -3.97 15.48
N LYS A 129 -21.92 -3.67 16.41
CA LYS A 129 -22.27 -3.28 17.78
C LYS A 129 -23.15 -2.03 17.80
N TYR A 130 -22.75 -1.00 17.05
CA TYR A 130 -23.48 0.27 16.98
C TYR A 130 -24.90 0.10 16.40
N ILE A 131 -25.04 -0.64 15.29
CA ILE A 131 -26.34 -0.81 14.62
C ILE A 131 -27.27 -1.73 15.43
N MET A 132 -26.75 -2.74 16.12
CA MET A 132 -27.55 -3.58 17.01
C MET A 132 -28.10 -2.80 18.21
N GLY A 133 -27.36 -1.79 18.69
CA GLY A 133 -27.74 -0.97 19.85
C GLY A 133 -27.80 -1.77 21.16
N ASP A 134 -28.05 -1.06 22.27
CA ASP A 134 -28.21 -1.67 23.59
C ASP A 134 -29.68 -1.91 23.97
N ASP A 135 -30.65 -1.22 23.34
CA ASP A 135 -32.06 -1.25 23.69
C ASP A 135 -32.93 -2.07 22.70
N PRO A 136 -33.52 -3.19 23.14
CA PRO A 136 -34.26 -4.09 22.26
C PRO A 136 -35.65 -3.58 21.82
N SER A 137 -36.30 -2.63 22.47
CA SER A 137 -37.77 -2.54 22.41
C SER A 137 -38.43 -1.73 21.27
N SER A 138 -37.74 -0.85 20.52
CA SER A 138 -38.45 0.03 19.56
C SER A 138 -37.95 0.04 18.10
N SER A 139 -36.90 -0.70 17.73
CA SER A 139 -36.31 -0.57 16.39
C SER A 139 -35.72 -1.85 15.77
N TYR A 140 -36.14 -3.04 16.19
CA TYR A 140 -35.64 -4.31 15.62
C TYR A 140 -35.75 -4.38 14.10
N PHE A 141 -36.85 -3.88 13.53
CA PHE A 141 -37.05 -3.91 12.08
C PHE A 141 -36.06 -3.00 11.34
N LEU A 142 -35.88 -1.76 11.82
CA LEU A 142 -34.94 -0.81 11.23
C LEU A 142 -33.49 -1.25 11.41
N GLY A 143 -33.11 -1.70 12.62
CA GLY A 143 -31.78 -2.25 12.90
C GLY A 143 -31.47 -3.48 12.04
N GLY A 144 -32.43 -4.39 11.88
CA GLY A 144 -32.31 -5.55 11.00
C GLY A 144 -32.09 -5.18 9.54
N ILE A 145 -32.85 -4.21 9.01
CA ILE A 145 -32.67 -3.70 7.64
C ILE A 145 -31.28 -3.08 7.46
N LEU A 146 -30.85 -2.23 8.40
CA LEU A 146 -29.53 -1.59 8.35
C LEU A 146 -28.39 -2.60 8.41
N ILE A 147 -28.52 -3.64 9.25
CA ILE A 147 -27.55 -4.74 9.32
C ILE A 147 -27.46 -5.48 7.99
N ILE A 148 -28.59 -5.84 7.38
CA ILE A 148 -28.60 -6.55 6.09
C ILE A 148 -27.95 -5.68 5.01
N MET A 149 -28.36 -4.41 4.91
CA MET A 149 -27.80 -3.47 3.94
C MET A 149 -26.30 -3.28 4.13
N TYR A 150 -25.85 -3.05 5.36
CA TYR A 150 -24.45 -2.93 5.72
C TYR A 150 -23.65 -4.19 5.36
N SER A 151 -24.18 -5.37 5.72
CA SER A 151 -23.55 -6.67 5.43
C SER A 151 -23.37 -6.89 3.94
N LEU A 152 -24.38 -6.55 3.13
CA LEU A 152 -24.31 -6.66 1.67
C LEU A 152 -23.25 -5.72 1.09
N CYS A 153 -23.30 -4.43 1.44
CA CYS A 153 -22.31 -3.45 1.01
C CYS A 153 -20.88 -3.87 1.39
N LYS A 154 -20.70 -4.37 2.62
CA LYS A 154 -19.41 -4.87 3.08
C LYS A 154 -18.93 -6.10 2.37
N SER A 155 -19.82 -7.05 2.08
CA SER A 155 -19.48 -8.26 1.34
C SER A 155 -18.96 -7.91 -0.05
N PHE A 156 -19.60 -6.98 -0.75
CA PHE A 156 -19.11 -6.50 -2.05
C PHE A 156 -17.75 -5.82 -1.97
N ASP A 157 -17.55 -4.92 -1.00
CA ASP A 157 -16.26 -4.23 -0.79
C ASP A 157 -15.12 -5.22 -0.48
N ILE A 158 -15.35 -6.16 0.45
CA ILE A 158 -14.38 -7.20 0.81
C ILE A 158 -14.06 -8.09 -0.39
N CYS A 159 -15.08 -8.55 -1.13
CA CYS A 159 -14.87 -9.35 -2.34
C CYS A 159 -14.00 -8.64 -3.37
N GLY A 160 -14.24 -7.33 -3.58
CA GLY A 160 -13.41 -6.49 -4.45
C GLY A 160 -11.95 -6.45 -4.00
N ARG A 161 -11.71 -6.18 -2.71
CA ARG A 161 -10.36 -6.11 -2.12
C ARG A 161 -9.63 -7.46 -2.14
N VAL A 162 -10.32 -8.56 -1.83
CA VAL A 162 -9.76 -9.91 -1.96
C VAL A 162 -9.37 -10.19 -3.42
N GLY A 163 -10.17 -9.76 -4.38
CA GLY A 163 -9.83 -9.80 -5.80
C GLY A 163 -8.53 -9.03 -6.12
N SER A 164 -8.35 -7.84 -5.58
CA SER A 164 -7.13 -7.04 -5.75
C SER A 164 -5.90 -7.69 -5.10
N VAL A 165 -6.03 -8.24 -3.88
CA VAL A 165 -4.97 -9.02 -3.22
C VAL A 165 -4.57 -10.24 -4.06
N ARG A 166 -5.54 -10.98 -4.61
CA ARG A 166 -5.25 -12.13 -5.49
C ARG A 166 -4.50 -11.70 -6.76
N LYS A 167 -4.87 -10.56 -7.36
CA LYS A 167 -4.14 -9.98 -8.51
C LYS A 167 -2.72 -9.59 -8.13
N ALA A 168 -2.52 -8.93 -6.98
CA ALA A 168 -1.21 -8.56 -6.47
C ALA A 168 -0.33 -9.79 -6.18
N LEU A 169 -0.90 -10.84 -5.58
CA LEU A 169 -0.20 -12.11 -5.33
C LEU A 169 0.22 -12.78 -6.65
N LYS A 170 -0.65 -12.77 -7.66
CA LYS A 170 -0.30 -13.26 -9.00
C LYS A 170 0.89 -12.48 -9.59
N VAL A 171 0.88 -11.14 -9.48
CA VAL A 171 2.00 -10.29 -9.92
C VAL A 171 3.30 -10.58 -9.14
N LEU A 172 3.21 -10.90 -7.85
CA LEU A 172 4.35 -11.28 -7.02
C LEU A 172 5.01 -12.56 -7.56
N CYS A 173 4.20 -13.57 -7.89
CA CYS A 173 4.66 -14.88 -8.37
C CYS A 173 5.03 -14.90 -9.86
N THR A 174 4.52 -13.98 -10.68
CA THR A 174 4.81 -13.95 -12.12
C THR A 174 6.09 -13.14 -12.44
N PRO A 175 7.06 -13.71 -13.19
CA PRO A 175 8.18 -12.94 -13.71
C PRO A 175 7.66 -11.88 -14.70
N GLN A 176 8.10 -10.63 -14.54
CA GLN A 176 7.66 -9.53 -15.39
C GLN A 176 8.68 -9.35 -16.52
N THR A 177 8.25 -9.57 -17.75
CA THR A 177 9.04 -9.28 -18.95
C THR A 177 8.43 -8.06 -19.64
N TYR A 178 9.21 -7.00 -19.74
CA TYR A 178 8.77 -5.69 -20.24
C TYR A 178 9.15 -5.42 -21.70
N GLY A 179 9.76 -6.41 -22.36
CA GLY A 179 10.28 -6.35 -23.71
C GLY A 179 11.01 -7.64 -24.06
N VAL A 180 11.68 -7.64 -25.21
CA VAL A 180 12.53 -8.75 -25.65
C VAL A 180 14.00 -8.35 -25.45
N ARG A 181 14.90 -9.32 -25.25
CA ARG A 181 16.34 -9.03 -25.19
C ARG A 181 16.79 -8.36 -26.50
N ALA A 182 17.46 -7.21 -26.38
CA ALA A 182 17.97 -6.49 -27.54
C ALA A 182 19.24 -7.16 -28.07
N THR A 183 19.44 -7.15 -29.38
CA THR A 183 20.69 -7.60 -30.01
C THR A 183 21.79 -6.54 -29.87
N SER A 184 23.06 -6.94 -30.04
CA SER A 184 24.18 -6.00 -30.05
C SER A 184 24.04 -4.93 -31.12
N GLN A 185 23.51 -5.30 -32.29
CA GLN A 185 23.23 -4.35 -33.37
C GLN A 185 22.22 -3.29 -32.94
N GLN A 186 21.12 -3.68 -32.30
CA GLN A 186 20.11 -2.74 -31.79
C GLN A 186 20.65 -1.83 -30.67
N CYS A 187 21.58 -2.33 -29.85
CA CYS A 187 22.27 -1.51 -28.86
C CYS A 187 23.15 -0.45 -29.51
N SER A 188 23.89 -0.84 -30.56
CA SER A 188 24.75 0.07 -31.32
C SER A 188 23.93 1.13 -32.06
N GLU A 189 22.81 0.76 -32.67
CA GLU A 189 21.86 1.69 -33.30
C GLU A 189 21.26 2.69 -32.28
N ALA A 190 21.12 2.29 -31.03
CA ALA A 190 20.67 3.15 -29.93
C ALA A 190 21.81 3.99 -29.29
N GLY A 191 23.04 3.89 -29.80
CA GLY A 191 24.20 4.64 -29.31
C GLY A 191 24.87 4.04 -28.06
N ASP A 192 24.67 2.74 -27.79
CA ASP A 192 25.28 1.94 -26.72
C ASP A 192 25.12 2.46 -25.27
N ILE A 193 24.32 3.52 -25.09
CA ILE A 193 24.07 4.17 -23.81
C ILE A 193 22.57 4.16 -23.49
N CYS A 194 22.22 3.74 -22.28
CA CYS A 194 20.84 3.77 -21.83
C CYS A 194 20.39 5.20 -21.48
N ALA A 195 19.31 5.67 -22.09
CA ALA A 195 18.77 7.02 -21.85
C ALA A 195 18.26 7.28 -20.42
N ILE A 196 18.07 6.23 -19.59
CA ILE A 196 17.63 6.37 -18.20
C ILE A 196 18.83 6.51 -17.24
N CYS A 197 19.77 5.56 -17.27
CA CYS A 197 20.93 5.58 -16.37
C CYS A 197 22.14 6.32 -16.93
N GLN A 198 22.12 6.70 -18.22
CA GLN A 198 23.20 7.39 -18.91
C GLN A 198 24.53 6.62 -18.83
N ALA A 199 24.45 5.30 -18.87
CA ALA A 199 25.58 4.37 -18.84
C ALA A 199 25.36 3.24 -19.87
N GLU A 200 26.42 2.46 -20.12
CA GLU A 200 26.37 1.29 -20.99
C GLU A 200 25.24 0.33 -20.59
N PHE A 201 24.64 -0.31 -21.60
CA PHE A 201 23.52 -1.21 -21.40
C PHE A 201 23.89 -2.41 -20.52
N ARG A 202 23.07 -2.66 -19.49
CA ARG A 202 23.10 -3.88 -18.67
C ARG A 202 21.81 -4.64 -18.91
N GLU A 203 21.95 -5.86 -19.45
CA GLU A 203 20.81 -6.71 -19.80
C GLU A 203 19.75 -5.95 -20.65
N PRO A 204 20.13 -5.44 -21.84
CA PRO A 204 19.26 -4.55 -22.61
C PRO A 204 17.97 -5.24 -23.06
N LEU A 205 16.87 -4.48 -22.97
CA LEU A 205 15.56 -4.84 -23.50
C LEU A 205 15.14 -3.83 -24.55
N ILE A 206 14.58 -4.33 -25.65
CA ILE A 206 13.94 -3.52 -26.68
C ILE A 206 12.42 -3.56 -26.50
N LEU A 207 11.80 -2.39 -26.54
CA LEU A 207 10.34 -2.23 -26.52
C LEU A 207 9.74 -2.39 -27.93
N LEU A 208 8.42 -2.56 -28.02
CA LEU A 208 7.70 -2.60 -29.31
C LEU A 208 7.89 -1.33 -30.15
N CYS A 209 8.13 -0.18 -29.51
CA CYS A 209 8.48 1.07 -30.17
C CYS A 209 9.97 1.21 -30.53
N GLN A 210 10.72 0.10 -30.52
CA GLN A 210 12.13 -0.03 -30.88
C GLN A 210 13.14 0.75 -30.02
N HIS A 211 12.73 1.28 -28.87
CA HIS A 211 13.65 1.92 -27.93
C HIS A 211 14.27 0.90 -26.98
N VAL A 212 15.58 1.03 -26.73
CA VAL A 212 16.39 0.12 -25.92
C VAL A 212 16.71 0.73 -24.56
N PHE A 213 16.54 -0.05 -23.49
CA PHE A 213 16.86 0.35 -22.12
C PHE A 213 17.45 -0.84 -21.34
N CYS A 214 18.19 -0.56 -20.26
CA CYS A 214 18.54 -1.62 -19.30
C CYS A 214 17.27 -2.21 -18.68
N GLU A 215 17.22 -3.54 -18.50
CA GLU A 215 16.06 -4.22 -17.88
C GLU A 215 15.65 -3.56 -16.56
N GLU A 216 16.62 -3.30 -15.68
CA GLU A 216 16.36 -2.70 -14.37
C GLU A 216 15.81 -1.27 -14.48
N CYS A 217 16.34 -0.46 -15.40
CA CYS A 217 15.87 0.90 -15.61
C CYS A 217 14.41 0.91 -16.10
N LEU A 218 14.09 0.01 -17.03
CA LEU A 218 12.77 -0.13 -17.59
C LEU A 218 11.76 -0.67 -16.57
N CYS A 219 12.14 -1.67 -15.77
CA CYS A 219 11.30 -2.20 -14.68
C CYS A 219 10.90 -1.07 -13.71
N LEU A 220 11.87 -0.27 -13.29
CA LEU A 220 11.66 0.81 -12.33
C LEU A 220 10.85 1.97 -12.91
N TRP A 221 11.05 2.28 -14.19
CA TRP A 221 10.22 3.24 -14.90
C TRP A 221 8.77 2.76 -14.95
N PHE A 222 8.56 1.48 -15.27
CA PHE A 222 7.24 0.86 -15.33
C PHE A 222 6.58 0.61 -13.97
N ASP A 223 7.26 0.81 -12.85
CA ASP A 223 6.57 0.90 -11.55
C ASP A 223 5.82 2.23 -11.37
N ARG A 224 6.09 3.24 -12.21
CA ARG A 224 5.49 4.59 -12.14
C ARG A 224 4.70 4.98 -13.38
N GLU A 225 5.29 4.78 -14.57
CA GLU A 225 4.81 5.37 -15.83
C GLU A 225 4.54 4.31 -16.89
N LYS A 226 3.37 4.31 -17.54
CA LYS A 226 2.95 3.23 -18.48
C LYS A 226 3.52 3.32 -19.90
N THR A 227 4.40 4.29 -20.11
CA THR A 227 4.80 4.73 -21.44
C THR A 227 6.30 4.58 -21.65
N CYS A 228 6.74 4.48 -22.89
CA CYS A 228 8.16 4.53 -23.21
C CYS A 228 8.78 5.86 -22.71
N PRO A 229 9.93 5.84 -22.01
CA PRO A 229 10.62 7.05 -21.55
C PRO A 229 10.97 8.06 -22.66
N LEU A 230 11.17 7.57 -23.89
CA LEU A 230 11.59 8.39 -25.03
C LEU A 230 10.40 8.90 -25.86
N CYS A 231 9.54 7.99 -26.35
CA CYS A 231 8.45 8.37 -27.26
C CYS A 231 7.05 8.39 -26.64
N ARG A 232 6.94 8.06 -25.35
CA ARG A 232 5.67 8.01 -24.60
C ARG A 232 4.60 7.04 -25.15
N SER A 233 4.96 6.13 -26.04
CA SER A 233 4.07 5.05 -26.49
C SER A 233 3.67 4.15 -25.33
N VAL A 234 2.40 3.76 -25.24
CA VAL A 234 1.92 2.86 -24.16
C VAL A 234 2.50 1.47 -24.39
N THR A 235 3.18 0.93 -23.39
CA THR A 235 3.95 -0.32 -23.54
C THR A 235 3.38 -1.48 -22.71
N VAL A 236 2.61 -1.20 -21.64
CA VAL A 236 2.14 -2.23 -20.70
C VAL A 236 0.82 -1.80 -20.04
N GLU A 237 -0.20 -2.67 -20.03
CA GLU A 237 -1.53 -2.46 -19.39
C GLU A 237 -1.61 -2.95 -17.92
N THR A 238 -0.52 -3.39 -17.32
CA THR A 238 -0.52 -4.08 -16.02
C THR A 238 -0.76 -3.16 -14.81
N LEU A 239 -1.41 -3.71 -13.78
CA LEU A 239 -1.65 -3.10 -12.46
C LEU A 239 -0.34 -2.64 -11.80
N ARG A 240 -0.22 -1.34 -11.54
CA ARG A 240 1.01 -0.69 -11.00
C ARG A 240 0.80 0.11 -9.72
N CYS A 241 -0.45 0.27 -9.28
CA CYS A 241 -0.75 1.05 -8.09
C CYS A 241 0.12 0.57 -6.91
N TRP A 242 0.60 1.50 -6.08
CA TRP A 242 1.35 1.22 -4.85
C TRP A 242 2.79 0.70 -5.01
N LYS A 243 3.24 0.37 -6.24
CA LYS A 243 4.62 -0.08 -6.48
C LYS A 243 5.67 1.00 -6.24
N ASP A 244 5.28 2.27 -6.21
CA ASP A 244 6.15 3.40 -5.88
C ASP A 244 6.33 3.62 -4.36
N GLY A 245 5.72 2.75 -3.55
CA GLY A 245 5.77 2.82 -2.08
C GLY A 245 4.63 3.62 -1.45
N THR A 246 3.78 4.29 -2.24
CA THR A 246 2.67 5.10 -1.73
C THR A 246 1.68 4.24 -0.95
N THR A 247 1.19 4.76 0.18
CA THR A 247 0.04 4.24 0.92
C THR A 247 -1.20 5.11 0.70
N SER A 248 -2.36 4.48 0.55
CA SER A 248 -3.61 5.16 0.28
C SER A 248 -4.00 6.14 1.38
N ALA A 249 -4.35 7.37 1.00
CA ALA A 249 -4.89 8.38 1.92
C ALA A 249 -6.36 8.11 2.26
N HIS A 250 -7.06 7.27 1.48
CA HIS A 250 -8.48 6.98 1.65
C HIS A 250 -8.80 6.54 3.08
N PHE A 251 -9.83 7.13 3.66
CA PHE A 251 -10.26 6.86 5.02
C PHE A 251 -11.36 5.80 5.00
N GLN A 252 -11.15 4.66 5.66
CA GLN A 252 -12.03 3.50 5.63
C GLN A 252 -12.84 3.45 6.92
N VAL A 253 -13.87 4.29 6.94
CA VAL A 253 -14.70 4.49 8.14
C VAL A 253 -15.82 3.48 8.24
N TYR A 254 -16.40 3.09 7.11
CA TYR A 254 -17.39 2.03 7.07
C TYR A 254 -16.67 0.75 6.72
#